data_AF-A0A7V2GD17-F1
#
_entry.id   AF-A0A7V2GD17-F1
#
_cell.length_a   1.000
_cell.length_b   1.000
_cell.length_c   1.000
_cell.angle_alpha   90.00
_cell.angle_beta   90.00
_cell.angle_gamma   90.00
#
_symmetry.space_group_name_H-M   'P 1'
#
loop_
_entity.id
_entity.type
_entity.pdbx_description
1 polymer ?
#
loop_
_entity_poly.entity_id
_entity_poly.type
_entity_poly.pdbx_seq_one_letter_code
_entity_poly.pdbx_strand_id
1 'polypeptide(L)'
;MKTITYIIVYTISILWIIAGTSLVIYTDRTRKFIRQFSSPEHYILWSVIAIVLGVLLVVGSFFSGKIIWLAMFLGVISLAKGIYLMKGSPDQVERLITWWYERASEEATRFWGLATLLIGIFVLAYLL
;
A
#
# COMPACT_ATOMS: atom_id res chain seq x y z
N MET A 1 23.93 -3.89 -2.50
CA MET A 1 22.55 -3.87 -3.05
C MET A 1 21.61 -4.84 -2.34
N LYS A 2 21.92 -6.13 -2.19
CA LYS A 2 21.04 -7.10 -1.50
C LYS A 2 20.57 -6.63 -0.11
N THR A 3 21.46 -6.13 0.74
CA THR A 3 21.13 -5.61 2.07
C THR A 3 20.14 -4.45 2.06
N ILE A 4 20.26 -3.52 1.09
CA ILE A 4 19.39 -2.35 0.99
C ILE A 4 17.96 -2.78 0.63
N THR A 5 17.81 -3.70 -0.33
CA THR A 5 16.50 -4.25 -0.71
C THR A 5 15.84 -4.97 0.47
N TYR A 6 16.61 -5.74 1.25
CA TYR A 6 16.10 -6.39 2.47
C TYR A 6 15.59 -5.37 3.49
N ILE A 7 16.34 -4.29 3.75
CA ILE A 7 15.92 -3.21 4.67
C ILE A 7 14.63 -2.54 4.19
N ILE A 8 14.51 -2.27 2.89
CA ILE A 8 13.32 -1.64 2.31
C ILE A 8 12.10 -2.56 2.46
N VAL A 9 12.22 -3.82 2.05
CA VAL A 9 11.10 -4.77 2.13
C VAL A 9 10.73 -5.03 3.60
N TYR A 10 11.70 -5.17 4.50
CA TYR A 10 11.46 -5.28 5.94
C TYR A 10 10.67 -4.08 6.48
N THR A 11 11.07 -2.86 6.11
CA THR A 11 10.40 -1.63 6.53
C THR A 11 8.96 -1.59 6.01
N ILE A 12 8.73 -1.92 4.74
CA ILE A 12 7.39 -2.00 4.14
C ILE A 12 6.55 -3.06 4.85
N SER A 13 7.13 -4.21 5.21
CA SER A 13 6.44 -5.29 5.94
C SER A 13 5.91 -4.80 7.28
N ILE A 14 6.77 -4.13 8.06
CA ILE A 14 6.38 -3.56 9.35
C ILE A 14 5.32 -2.47 9.18
N LEU A 15 5.47 -1.59 8.19
CA LEU A 15 4.45 -0.57 7.89
C LEU A 15 3.10 -1.19 7.53
N TRP A 16 3.07 -2.29 6.78
CA TRP A 16 1.83 -3.01 6.48
C TRP A 16 1.23 -3.71 7.68
N ILE A 17 2.04 -4.30 8.56
CA ILE A 17 1.54 -4.89 9.82
C ILE A 17 0.92 -3.80 10.69
N ILE A 18 1.59 -2.66 10.86
CA ILE A 18 1.07 -1.52 11.65
C ILE A 18 -0.21 -0.98 11.02
N ALA A 19 -0.21 -0.74 9.70
CA ALA A 19 -1.37 -0.23 8.99
C ALA A 19 -2.55 -1.21 9.09
N GLY A 20 -2.34 -2.49 8.79
CA GLY A 20 -3.36 -3.53 8.89
C GLY A 20 -3.93 -3.65 10.30
N THR A 21 -3.08 -3.70 11.31
CA THR A 21 -3.48 -3.75 12.73
C THR A 21 -4.31 -2.52 13.12
N SER A 22 -3.85 -1.32 12.76
CA SER A 22 -4.57 -0.08 13.05
C SER A 22 -5.94 -0.01 12.37
N LEU A 23 -6.06 -0.57 11.17
CA LEU A 23 -7.28 -0.56 10.38
C LEU A 23 -8.29 -1.62 10.85
N VAL A 24 -7.82 -2.69 11.50
CA VAL A 24 -8.66 -3.71 12.17
C VAL A 24 -9.13 -3.25 13.54
N ILE A 25 -8.24 -2.70 14.38
CA ILE A 25 -8.55 -2.32 15.77
C ILE A 25 -9.28 -0.97 15.83
N TYR A 26 -8.82 0.01 15.06
CA TYR A 26 -9.30 1.39 15.10
C TYR A 26 -9.90 1.82 13.76
N THR A 27 -10.72 0.98 13.13
CA THR A 27 -11.22 1.13 11.76
C THR A 27 -11.66 2.57 11.43
N ASP A 28 -12.60 3.13 12.20
CA ASP A 28 -13.11 4.48 11.96
C ASP A 28 -12.07 5.58 12.17
N ARG A 29 -11.24 5.45 13.21
CA ARG A 29 -10.24 6.46 13.55
C ARG A 29 -9.11 6.49 12.52
N THR A 30 -8.62 5.32 12.12
CA THR A 30 -7.59 5.15 11.10
C THR A 30 -8.08 5.67 9.75
N ARG A 31 -9.34 5.38 9.39
CA ARG A 31 -9.97 5.87 8.17
C ARG A 31 -10.09 7.39 8.13
N LYS A 32 -10.58 8.01 9.21
CA LYS A 32 -10.66 9.48 9.32
C LYS A 32 -9.27 10.12 9.25
N PHE A 33 -8.28 9.53 9.92
CA PHE A 33 -6.90 10.01 9.89
C PHE A 33 -6.33 9.98 8.47
N ILE A 34 -6.43 8.86 7.75
CA ILE A 34 -5.88 8.77 6.38
C ILE A 34 -6.65 9.67 5.40
N ARG A 35 -7.96 9.86 5.60
CA ARG A 35 -8.78 10.78 4.80
C ARG A 35 -8.27 12.22 4.85
N GLN A 36 -7.75 12.67 5.99
CA GLN A 36 -7.16 14.02 6.14
C GLN A 36 -5.94 14.25 5.23
N PHE A 37 -5.20 13.19 4.90
CA PHE A 37 -4.05 13.25 3.99
C PHE A 37 -4.40 12.91 2.54
N SER A 38 -5.67 12.58 2.26
CA SER A 38 -6.16 12.15 0.95
C SER A 38 -6.92 13.28 0.23
N SER A 39 -6.43 14.51 0.34
CA SER A 39 -6.97 15.67 -0.39
C SER A 39 -6.52 15.67 -1.86
N PRO A 40 -7.28 16.26 -2.79
CA PRO A 40 -6.93 16.31 -4.21
C PRO A 40 -5.55 16.89 -4.52
N GLU A 41 -5.15 17.92 -3.77
CA GLU A 41 -3.83 18.53 -3.77
C GLU A 41 -2.69 17.54 -3.47
N HIS A 42 -2.96 16.47 -2.72
CA HIS A 42 -1.99 15.43 -2.38
C HIS A 42 -1.99 14.25 -3.35
N TYR A 43 -2.92 14.16 -4.31
CA TYR A 43 -3.01 13.00 -5.22
C TYR A 43 -1.74 12.80 -6.06
N ILE A 44 -1.11 13.90 -6.49
CA ILE A 44 0.16 13.85 -7.22
C ILE A 44 1.29 13.34 -6.31
N LEU A 45 1.32 13.75 -5.04
CA LEU A 45 2.32 13.27 -4.10
C LEU A 45 2.16 11.77 -3.84
N TRP A 46 0.93 11.31 -3.59
CA TRP A 46 0.60 9.89 -3.39
C TRP A 46 0.87 9.05 -4.63
N SER A 47 0.65 9.59 -5.82
CA SER A 47 0.94 8.90 -7.08
C SER A 47 2.45 8.70 -7.27
N VAL A 48 3.25 9.74 -7.01
CA VAL A 48 4.71 9.65 -7.08
C VAL A 48 5.24 8.65 -6.06
N ILE A 49 4.77 8.69 -4.80
CA ILE A 49 5.16 7.72 -3.77
C ILE A 49 4.83 6.30 -4.22
N ALA A 50 3.63 6.05 -4.74
CA ALA A 50 3.22 4.74 -5.21
C ALA A 50 4.04 4.25 -6.41
N ILE A 51 4.40 5.14 -7.35
CA ILE A 51 5.27 4.80 -8.48
C ILE A 51 6.67 4.46 -7.99
N VAL A 52 7.27 5.31 -7.15
CA VAL A 52 8.64 5.11 -6.64
C VAL A 52 8.74 3.81 -5.85
N LEU A 53 7.78 3.55 -4.95
CA LEU A 53 7.71 2.27 -4.23
C LEU A 53 7.52 1.08 -5.17
N GLY A 54 6.67 1.23 -6.20
CA GLY A 54 6.44 0.20 -7.20
C GLY A 54 7.70 -0.14 -7.99
N VAL A 55 8.43 0.87 -8.48
CA VAL A 55 9.73 0.67 -9.17
C VAL A 55 10.73 0.01 -8.23
N LEU A 56 10.86 0.48 -6.99
CA LEU A 56 11.78 -0.10 -6.01
C LEU A 56 11.47 -1.57 -5.73
N LEU A 57 10.19 -1.94 -5.62
CA LEU A 57 9.76 -3.33 -5.41
C LEU A 57 10.01 -4.22 -6.64
N VAL A 58 9.67 -3.74 -7.85
CA VAL A 58 9.90 -4.49 -9.10
C VAL A 58 11.39 -4.64 -9.39
N VAL A 59 12.17 -3.57 -9.29
CA VAL A 59 13.63 -3.66 -9.50
C VAL A 59 14.25 -4.51 -8.41
N GLY A 60 13.85 -4.31 -7.15
CA GLY A 60 14.29 -5.11 -6.01
C GLY A 60 13.98 -6.61 -6.13
N SER A 61 12.87 -6.98 -6.78
CA SER A 61 12.49 -8.37 -6.97
C SER A 61 13.46 -9.13 -7.87
N PHE A 62 14.08 -8.47 -8.87
CA PHE A 62 15.09 -9.11 -9.73
C PHE A 62 16.40 -9.43 -9.01
N PHE A 63 16.72 -8.73 -7.91
CA PHE A 63 17.98 -8.94 -7.17
C PHE A 63 17.86 -9.92 -6.00
N SER A 64 16.64 -10.27 -5.58
CA SER A 64 16.37 -11.17 -4.45
C SER A 64 15.71 -12.46 -4.93
N GLY A 65 16.54 -13.47 -5.20
CA GLY A 65 16.11 -14.75 -5.77
C GLY A 65 15.02 -15.52 -4.99
N LYS A 66 14.75 -15.16 -3.73
CA LYS A 66 13.74 -15.82 -2.89
C LYS A 66 12.34 -15.18 -3.03
N ILE A 67 12.24 -13.84 -3.07
CA ILE A 67 10.97 -13.09 -2.91
C ILE A 67 10.46 -12.53 -4.25
N ILE A 68 10.93 -13.08 -5.37
CA ILE A 68 10.75 -12.48 -6.70
C ILE A 68 9.27 -12.24 -7.01
N TRP A 69 8.43 -13.26 -6.84
CA TRP A 69 7.06 -13.21 -7.34
C TRP A 69 6.16 -12.27 -6.53
N LEU A 70 6.26 -12.33 -5.20
CA LEU A 70 5.45 -11.49 -4.31
C LEU A 70 5.83 -10.01 -4.42
N ALA A 71 7.13 -9.69 -4.39
CA ALA A 71 7.62 -8.32 -4.52
C ALA A 71 7.29 -7.74 -5.91
N MET A 72 7.38 -8.55 -6.97
CA MET A 72 6.99 -8.15 -8.32
C MET A 72 5.49 -7.86 -8.40
N PHE A 73 4.63 -8.76 -7.89
CA PHE A 73 3.18 -8.58 -7.90
C PHE A 73 2.75 -7.30 -7.16
N LEU A 74 3.30 -7.10 -5.95
CA LEU A 74 3.03 -5.90 -5.15
C LEU A 74 3.57 -4.63 -5.82
N GLY A 75 4.75 -4.71 -6.43
CA GLY A 75 5.33 -3.62 -7.18
C GLY A 75 4.48 -3.20 -8.39
N VAL A 76 3.98 -4.17 -9.16
CA VAL A 76 3.06 -3.92 -10.29
C VAL A 76 1.75 -3.28 -9.80
N ILE A 77 1.16 -3.76 -8.70
CA ILE A 77 -0.04 -3.14 -8.12
C ILE A 77 0.23 -1.70 -7.70
N SER A 78 1.38 -1.44 -7.07
CA SER A 78 1.76 -0.09 -6.64
C SER A 78 1.96 0.85 -7.83
N LEU A 79 2.62 0.38 -8.90
CA LEU A 79 2.76 1.12 -10.16
C LEU A 79 1.40 1.43 -10.78
N ALA A 80 0.51 0.43 -10.87
CA ALA A 80 -0.83 0.61 -11.43
C ALA A 80 -1.64 1.65 -10.65
N LYS A 81 -1.59 1.60 -9.31
CA LYS A 81 -2.23 2.61 -8.44
C LYS A 81 -1.65 3.99 -8.68
N GLY A 82 -0.33 4.12 -8.72
CA GLY A 82 0.32 5.40 -8.95
C GLY A 82 -0.02 6.00 -10.32
N ILE A 83 -0.01 5.19 -11.38
CA ILE A 83 -0.43 5.62 -12.72
C ILE A 83 -1.90 6.04 -12.72
N TYR A 84 -2.79 5.28 -12.05
CA TYR A 84 -4.21 5.61 -11.95
C TYR A 84 -4.44 6.93 -11.21
N LEU A 85 -3.72 7.19 -10.12
CA LEU A 85 -3.82 8.46 -9.38
C LEU A 85 -3.27 9.65 -10.19
N MET A 86 -2.29 9.42 -11.07
CA MET A 86 -1.67 10.47 -11.87
C MET A 86 -2.44 10.79 -13.16
N LYS A 87 -3.00 9.78 -13.83
CA LYS A 87 -3.69 9.92 -15.12
C LYS A 87 -5.21 9.84 -15.04
N GLY A 88 -5.76 9.35 -13.93
CA GLY A 88 -7.20 9.30 -13.70
C GLY A 88 -7.80 10.70 -13.63
N SER A 89 -9.05 10.85 -14.03
CA SER A 89 -9.70 12.15 -13.86
C SER A 89 -9.86 12.47 -12.37
N PRO A 90 -9.63 13.72 -11.94
CA PRO A 90 -9.75 14.10 -10.53
C PRO A 90 -11.07 13.65 -9.90
N ASP A 91 -12.18 13.80 -10.64
CA ASP A 91 -13.53 13.39 -10.20
C ASP A 91 -13.67 11.87 -10.01
N GLN A 92 -12.95 11.05 -10.79
CA GLN A 92 -12.97 9.59 -10.63
C GLN A 92 -12.14 9.16 -9.42
N VAL A 93 -10.96 9.75 -9.28
CA VAL A 93 -10.06 9.49 -8.14
C VAL A 93 -10.72 9.92 -6.84
N GLU A 94 -11.32 11.11 -6.81
CA GLU A 94 -12.05 11.61 -5.65
C GLU A 94 -13.26 10.74 -5.30
N ARG A 95 -14.03 10.29 -6.29
CA ARG A 95 -15.14 9.34 -6.06
C ARG A 95 -14.66 8.03 -5.46
N LEU A 96 -13.54 7.48 -5.94
CA LEU A 96 -12.97 6.25 -5.43
C LEU A 96 -12.49 6.41 -3.98
N ILE A 97 -11.78 7.50 -3.70
CA ILE A 97 -11.28 7.82 -2.35
C ILE A 97 -12.45 8.05 -1.40
N THR A 98 -13.43 8.86 -1.80
CA THR A 98 -14.63 9.12 -1.00
C THR A 98 -15.42 7.84 -0.74
N TRP A 99 -15.56 6.97 -1.75
CA TRP A 99 -16.19 5.67 -1.57
C TRP A 99 -15.44 4.83 -0.53
N TRP A 100 -14.10 4.77 -0.61
CA TRP A 100 -13.28 4.00 0.31
C TRP A 100 -13.32 4.51 1.75
N TYR A 101 -13.27 5.82 1.96
CA TYR A 101 -13.20 6.41 3.31
C TYR A 101 -14.57 6.69 3.93
N GLU A 102 -15.62 6.90 3.14
CA GLU A 102 -16.92 7.35 3.68
C GLU A 102 -18.05 6.34 3.46
N ARG A 103 -17.98 5.51 2.41
CA ARG A 103 -19.11 4.63 2.03
C ARG A 103 -18.83 3.14 2.19
N ALA A 104 -17.58 2.70 2.16
CA ALA A 104 -17.25 1.29 2.33
C ALA A 104 -17.68 0.84 3.74
N SER A 105 -18.24 -0.36 3.84
CA SER A 105 -18.70 -0.91 5.13
C SER A 105 -17.52 -1.10 6.09
N GLU A 106 -17.83 -1.08 7.38
CA GLU A 106 -16.83 -1.33 8.41
C GLU A 106 -16.23 -2.73 8.26
N GLU A 107 -17.06 -3.73 7.96
CA GLU A 107 -16.65 -5.10 7.68
C GLU A 107 -15.67 -5.21 6.50
N ALA A 108 -15.97 -4.55 5.37
CA ALA A 108 -15.07 -4.55 4.21
C ALA A 108 -13.72 -3.91 4.56
N THR A 109 -13.74 -2.87 5.39
CA THR A 109 -12.52 -2.17 5.83
C THR A 109 -11.69 -3.06 6.72
N ARG A 110 -12.31 -3.67 7.74
CA ARG A 110 -11.64 -4.63 8.63
C ARG A 110 -11.08 -5.81 7.84
N PHE A 111 -11.81 -6.31 6.85
CA PHE A 111 -11.32 -7.34 5.93
C PHE A 111 -10.04 -6.90 5.20
N TRP A 112 -10.02 -5.70 4.62
CA TRP A 112 -8.83 -5.16 3.98
C TRP A 112 -7.66 -4.91 4.95
N GLY A 113 -7.97 -4.53 6.20
CA GLY A 113 -6.99 -4.44 7.27
C GLY A 113 -6.37 -5.79 7.61
N LEU A 114 -7.20 -6.84 7.75
CA LEU A 114 -6.74 -8.21 7.95
C LEU A 114 -5.92 -8.72 6.77
N ALA A 115 -6.36 -8.48 5.54
CA ALA A 115 -5.61 -8.86 4.35
C ALA A 115 -4.24 -8.17 4.32
N THR A 116 -4.18 -6.87 4.62
CA THR A 116 -2.93 -6.11 4.66
C THR A 116 -2.00 -6.60 5.78
N LEU A 117 -2.56 -6.90 6.95
CA LEU A 117 -1.84 -7.50 8.08
C LEU A 117 -1.23 -8.85 7.69
N LEU A 118 -2.04 -9.75 7.12
CA LEU A 118 -1.59 -11.08 6.70
C LEU A 118 -0.51 -11.00 5.63
N ILE A 119 -0.66 -10.12 4.64
CA ILE A 119 0.37 -9.89 3.62
C ILE A 119 1.65 -9.37 4.28
N GLY A 120 1.56 -8.39 5.20
CA GLY A 120 2.72 -7.87 5.92
C GLY A 120 3.46 -8.94 6.74
N ILE A 121 2.72 -9.79 7.45
CA ILE A 121 3.27 -10.93 8.20
C ILE A 121 3.93 -11.93 7.24
N PHE A 122 3.26 -12.27 6.13
CA PHE A 122 3.79 -13.24 5.17
C PHE A 122 5.08 -12.76 4.52
N VAL A 123 5.15 -11.47 4.14
CA VAL A 123 6.38 -10.85 3.62
C VAL A 123 7.49 -10.89 4.68
N LEU A 124 7.19 -10.52 5.92
CA LEU A 124 8.17 -10.52 7.01
C LEU A 124 8.70 -11.93 7.32
N ALA A 125 7.79 -12.91 7.44
CA ALA A 125 8.12 -14.29 7.74
C ALA A 125 8.96 -14.95 6.63
N TYR A 126 8.76 -14.53 5.38
CA TYR A 126 9.52 -15.03 4.25
C TYR A 126 10.89 -14.34 4.09
N LEU A 127 11.08 -13.19 4.76
CA LEU A 127 12.31 -12.40 4.75
C LEU A 127 13.26 -12.80 5.89
N LEU A 128 12.72 -13.28 7.03
CA LEU A 128 13.44 -13.90 8.15
C LEU A 128 13.94 -15.30 7.79
#